data_AF-A0A849CKV4-F1
#
_entry.id   AF-A0A849CKV4-F1
#
_cell.length_a   1.000
_cell.length_b   1.000
_cell.length_c   1.000
_cell.angle_alpha   90.00
_cell.angle_beta   90.00
_cell.angle_gamma   90.00
#
_symmetry.space_group_name_H-M   'P 1'
#
loop_
_entity.id
_entity.type
_entity.pdbx_description
1 polymer ?
#
loop_
_entity_poly.entity_id
_entity_poly.type
_entity_poly.pdbx_seq_one_letter_code
_entity_poly.pdbx_strand_id
1 'polypeptide(L)'
;MAVGDGEAAGEIPVVPMEFDATFLARFGQSQGLMPTLFRTDTTWTLPALLEKVVWLDKRLELIALFDPNDPASRWCGSLVIDDPDASSRCHLWMAVRATTDDHGQRVVRGVIADISAIVAAPDRDPMTEHLSARTPRGHGSALMDLGTTLMHSFSCCEDPRMALWRHRNPQIHPADMMGLLQVLADLAANRPAQFALRIRFVDEESWTTLRAACVPLANYSRPQANIDFWLEPAN
;
A
#
# COMPACT_ATOMS: atom_id res chain seq x y z
N MET A 1 8.46 -1.38 54.27
CA MET A 1 8.36 -0.82 52.90
C MET A 1 8.61 -1.95 51.94
N ALA A 2 7.54 -2.51 51.37
CA ALA A 2 7.66 -3.46 50.27
C ALA A 2 7.94 -2.63 49.02
N VAL A 3 9.08 -2.87 48.39
CA VAL A 3 9.41 -2.37 47.06
C VAL A 3 8.51 -3.17 46.12
N GLY A 4 7.58 -2.48 45.46
CA GLY A 4 6.69 -3.11 44.50
C GLY A 4 7.51 -3.76 43.40
N ASP A 5 7.24 -5.04 43.15
CA ASP A 5 7.71 -5.74 41.96
C ASP A 5 7.31 -4.90 40.76
N GLY A 6 8.31 -4.37 40.06
CA GLY A 6 8.13 -3.74 38.77
C GLY A 6 7.56 -4.79 37.84
N GLU A 7 6.27 -4.66 37.53
CA GLU A 7 5.61 -5.39 36.46
C GLU A 7 6.51 -5.28 35.23
N ALA A 8 7.13 -6.40 34.85
CA ALA A 8 8.00 -6.43 33.69
C ALA A 8 7.14 -5.98 32.50
N ALA A 9 7.38 -4.78 32.00
CA ALA A 9 6.75 -4.30 30.79
C ALA A 9 6.99 -5.37 29.74
N GLY A 10 5.91 -6.07 29.34
CA GLY A 10 5.99 -7.14 28.36
C GLY A 10 6.76 -6.64 27.15
N GLU A 11 7.74 -7.42 26.70
CA GLU A 11 8.55 -7.06 25.54
C GLU A 11 7.61 -6.76 24.37
N ILE A 12 7.66 -5.53 23.85
CA ILE A 12 6.79 -5.11 22.76
C ILE A 12 7.18 -5.96 21.55
N PRO A 13 6.25 -6.75 21.00
CA PRO A 13 6.60 -7.62 19.91
C PRO A 13 6.88 -6.81 18.65
N VAL A 14 7.92 -7.21 17.91
CA VAL A 14 8.50 -6.45 16.80
C VAL A 14 8.65 -7.32 15.56
N VAL A 15 8.39 -6.73 14.38
CA VAL A 15 8.55 -7.36 13.06
C VAL A 15 9.43 -6.52 12.15
N PRO A 16 10.58 -7.06 11.69
CA PRO A 16 11.34 -6.46 10.61
C PRO A 16 10.56 -6.52 9.29
N MET A 17 10.68 -5.49 8.46
CA MET A 17 10.11 -5.47 7.11
C MET A 17 11.08 -4.87 6.10
N GLU A 18 10.94 -5.26 4.85
CA GLU A 18 11.65 -4.68 3.71
C GLU A 18 10.72 -4.51 2.52
N PHE A 19 10.76 -3.35 1.87
CA PHE A 19 10.25 -3.17 0.52
C PHE A 19 11.41 -3.18 -0.46
N ASP A 20 11.31 -4.01 -1.49
CA ASP A 20 12.28 -4.04 -2.59
C ASP A 20 12.06 -2.91 -3.60
N ALA A 21 12.92 -2.84 -4.62
CA ALA A 21 12.83 -1.85 -5.70
C ALA A 21 11.55 -1.97 -6.56
N THR A 22 10.81 -3.07 -6.43
CA THR A 22 9.52 -3.28 -7.07
C THR A 22 8.35 -3.02 -6.11
N PHE A 23 8.60 -2.44 -4.94
CA PHE A 23 7.56 -2.13 -3.94
C PHE A 23 6.85 -3.38 -3.38
N LEU A 24 7.54 -4.53 -3.37
CA LEU A 24 7.06 -5.73 -2.68
C LEU A 24 7.57 -5.75 -1.24
N ALA A 25 6.64 -5.84 -0.29
CA ALA A 25 6.90 -5.99 1.13
C ALA A 25 7.19 -7.45 1.48
N ARG A 26 8.25 -7.66 2.26
CA ARG A 26 8.62 -8.94 2.88
C ARG A 26 8.81 -8.74 4.37
N PHE A 27 8.31 -9.67 5.18
CA PHE A 27 8.41 -9.63 6.64
C PHE A 27 9.48 -10.60 7.12
N GLY A 28 10.25 -10.17 8.12
CA GLY A 28 11.22 -10.98 8.84
C GLY A 28 10.58 -11.77 9.99
N GLN A 29 11.38 -12.58 10.67
CA GLN A 29 10.91 -13.32 11.84
C GLN A 29 10.47 -12.35 12.94
N SER A 30 9.23 -12.51 13.40
CA SER A 30 8.69 -11.72 14.51
C SER A 30 9.27 -12.17 15.84
N GLN A 31 9.47 -11.22 16.73
CA GLN A 31 9.66 -11.51 18.15
C GLN A 31 8.31 -11.36 18.84
N GLY A 32 7.58 -12.47 19.04
CA GLY A 32 6.28 -12.49 19.72
C GLY A 32 5.07 -12.70 18.80
N LEU A 33 3.87 -12.65 19.40
CA LEU A 33 2.59 -12.79 18.71
C LEU A 33 2.32 -11.55 17.88
N MET A 34 1.99 -11.75 16.61
CA MET A 34 1.75 -10.69 15.64
C MET A 34 0.51 -10.98 14.80
N PRO A 35 -0.14 -9.95 14.27
CA PRO A 35 -1.23 -10.10 13.30
C PRO A 35 -0.83 -11.01 12.14
N THR A 36 -1.77 -11.82 11.66
CA THR A 36 -1.52 -12.81 10.60
C THR A 36 -1.08 -12.19 9.27
N LEU A 37 -1.32 -10.88 9.10
CA LEU A 37 -0.86 -10.09 7.96
C LEU A 37 0.67 -10.09 7.80
N PHE A 38 1.44 -10.18 8.88
CA PHE A 38 2.90 -10.00 8.89
C PHE A 38 3.69 -11.30 8.82
N ARG A 39 3.10 -12.37 8.27
CA ARG A 39 3.77 -13.66 8.13
C ARG A 39 4.89 -13.60 7.08
N THR A 40 5.98 -14.30 7.36
CA THR A 40 7.20 -14.33 6.54
C THR A 40 7.03 -15.05 5.20
N ASP A 41 6.00 -15.89 5.06
CA ASP A 41 5.71 -16.68 3.87
C ASP A 41 4.90 -15.91 2.81
N THR A 42 4.46 -14.69 3.13
CA THR A 42 3.57 -13.91 2.29
C THR A 42 4.26 -12.62 1.83
N THR A 43 4.21 -12.37 0.53
CA THR A 43 4.67 -11.10 -0.07
C THR A 43 3.46 -10.22 -0.35
N TRP A 44 3.57 -8.92 -0.11
CA TRP A 44 2.49 -7.96 -0.40
C TRP A 44 2.98 -6.85 -1.31
N THR A 45 2.21 -6.47 -2.33
CA THR A 45 2.47 -5.19 -3.00
C THR A 45 2.18 -4.05 -2.02
N LEU A 46 2.92 -2.95 -2.11
CA LEU A 46 2.68 -1.78 -1.27
C LEU A 46 1.20 -1.32 -1.29
N PRO A 47 0.52 -1.20 -2.44
CA PRO A 47 -0.91 -0.86 -2.46
C PRO A 47 -1.78 -1.82 -1.66
N ALA A 48 -1.50 -3.13 -1.74
CA ALA A 48 -2.30 -4.14 -1.05
C ALA A 48 -2.01 -4.22 0.45
N LEU A 49 -0.78 -3.93 0.86
CA LEU A 49 -0.48 -3.75 2.27
C LEU A 49 -1.24 -2.52 2.82
N LEU A 50 -1.25 -1.42 2.07
CA LEU A 50 -1.97 -0.21 2.44
C LEU A 50 -3.50 -0.35 2.40
N GLU A 51 -4.05 -1.26 1.58
CA GLU A 51 -5.48 -1.65 1.61
C GLU A 51 -5.88 -2.21 2.99
N LYS A 52 -4.96 -2.84 3.71
CA LYS A 52 -5.22 -3.38 5.07
C LYS A 52 -5.12 -2.32 6.16
N VAL A 53 -4.60 -1.15 5.84
CA VAL A 53 -4.38 -0.06 6.78
C VAL A 53 -5.59 0.87 6.79
N VAL A 54 -6.40 0.76 7.84
CA VAL A 54 -7.64 1.54 8.00
C VAL A 54 -7.39 2.96 8.52
N TRP A 55 -6.20 3.22 9.05
CA TRP A 55 -5.73 4.55 9.42
C TRP A 55 -4.20 4.60 9.38
N LEU A 56 -3.63 5.69 8.86
CA LEU A 56 -2.19 5.86 8.71
C LEU A 56 -1.79 7.30 8.97
N ASP A 57 -0.89 7.52 9.93
CA ASP A 57 -0.31 8.84 10.16
C ASP A 57 0.53 9.26 8.94
N LYS A 58 0.49 10.55 8.58
CA LYS A 58 1.37 11.13 7.53
C LYS A 58 1.54 10.25 6.29
N ARG A 59 0.44 9.69 5.76
CA ARG A 59 0.44 8.76 4.62
C ARG A 59 1.31 9.22 3.45
N LEU A 60 1.21 10.49 3.06
CA LEU A 60 1.98 11.04 1.94
C LEU A 60 3.49 11.13 2.22
N GLU A 61 3.91 11.25 3.49
CA GLU A 61 5.33 11.21 3.86
C GLU A 61 5.89 9.78 3.76
N LEU A 62 5.07 8.76 4.06
CA LEU A 62 5.44 7.36 3.82
C LEU A 62 5.62 7.10 2.33
N ILE A 63 4.68 7.56 1.50
CA ILE A 63 4.74 7.43 0.04
C ILE A 63 5.96 8.17 -0.55
N ALA A 64 6.36 9.30 0.04
CA ALA A 64 7.55 10.03 -0.37
C ALA A 64 8.86 9.21 -0.26
N LEU A 65 8.89 8.13 0.53
CA LEU A 65 10.03 7.21 0.55
C LEU A 65 10.21 6.47 -0.76
N PHE A 66 9.23 6.46 -1.65
CA PHE A 66 9.28 5.73 -2.92
C PHE A 66 9.32 6.67 -4.12
N ASP A 67 9.52 7.96 -3.88
CA ASP A 67 9.64 8.96 -4.93
C ASP A 67 10.93 8.72 -5.73
N PRO A 68 10.84 8.52 -7.06
CA PRO A 68 12.03 8.29 -7.88
C PRO A 68 12.87 9.56 -8.09
N ASN A 69 12.28 10.75 -7.91
CA ASN A 69 12.93 12.02 -8.19
C ASN A 69 13.47 12.69 -6.92
N ASP A 70 12.71 12.66 -5.83
CA ASP A 70 13.11 13.23 -4.53
C ASP A 70 12.74 12.30 -3.37
N PRO A 71 13.44 11.15 -3.24
CA PRO A 71 13.10 10.16 -2.23
C PRO A 71 13.37 10.68 -0.82
N ALA A 72 12.35 10.63 0.04
CA ALA A 72 12.56 10.77 1.47
C ALA A 72 13.50 9.67 2.00
N SER A 73 14.24 9.98 3.07
CA SER A 73 15.22 9.06 3.67
C SER A 73 14.67 8.20 4.79
N ARG A 74 13.62 8.67 5.47
CA ARG A 74 13.03 8.02 6.65
C ARG A 74 11.58 8.42 6.84
N TRP A 75 10.82 7.56 7.49
CA TRP A 75 9.48 7.85 7.99
C TRP A 75 9.27 7.12 9.32
N CYS A 76 8.46 7.71 10.19
CA CYS A 76 8.11 7.13 11.47
C CYS A 76 6.71 7.61 11.86
N GLY A 77 5.81 6.69 12.18
CA GLY A 77 4.42 7.02 12.49
C GLY A 77 3.59 5.80 12.87
N SER A 78 2.36 6.07 13.27
CA SER A 78 1.38 5.06 13.63
C SER A 78 0.57 4.59 12.42
N LEU A 79 0.14 3.33 12.45
CA LEU A 79 -0.87 2.78 11.56
C LEU A 79 -1.84 1.88 12.32
N VAL A 80 -3.05 1.73 11.79
CA VAL A 80 -4.06 0.82 12.33
C VAL A 80 -4.46 -0.16 11.24
N ILE A 81 -4.50 -1.44 11.59
CA ILE A 81 -5.04 -2.49 10.72
C ILE A 81 -6.26 -3.15 11.37
N ASP A 82 -7.17 -3.61 10.53
CA ASP A 82 -8.19 -4.57 10.93
C ASP A 82 -7.55 -5.97 10.86
N ASP A 83 -7.32 -6.60 12.01
CA ASP A 83 -6.87 -7.99 12.06
C ASP A 83 -8.10 -8.90 12.05
N PRO A 84 -8.31 -9.74 11.01
CA PRO A 84 -9.46 -10.62 10.91
C PRO A 84 -9.50 -11.68 12.02
N ASP A 85 -8.35 -12.02 12.62
CA ASP A 85 -8.25 -13.01 13.69
C ASP A 85 -8.36 -12.37 15.08
N ALA A 86 -8.22 -11.04 15.19
CA ALA A 86 -8.40 -10.32 16.44
C ALA A 86 -9.79 -9.68 16.52
N SER A 87 -10.41 -9.75 17.69
CA SER A 87 -11.69 -9.06 17.95
C SER A 87 -11.58 -7.53 17.98
N SER A 88 -10.36 -6.98 17.85
CA SER A 88 -10.05 -5.56 17.99
C SER A 88 -9.02 -5.11 16.96
N ARG A 89 -9.11 -3.83 16.56
CA ARG A 89 -8.13 -3.17 15.69
C ARG A 89 -6.74 -3.18 16.31
N CYS A 90 -5.71 -3.48 15.53
CA CYS A 90 -4.32 -3.45 15.97
C CYS A 90 -3.71 -2.07 15.69
N HIS A 91 -3.25 -1.40 16.74
CA HIS A 91 -2.52 -0.14 16.63
C HIS A 91 -1.02 -0.44 16.63
N LEU A 92 -0.36 -0.08 15.54
CA LEU A 92 1.04 -0.38 15.31
C LEU A 92 1.84 0.92 15.18
N TRP A 93 3.09 0.87 15.63
CA TRP A 93 4.09 1.89 15.35
C TRP A 93 5.05 1.35 14.31
N MET A 94 5.37 2.14 13.29
CA MET A 94 6.32 1.74 12.26
C MET A 94 7.39 2.81 12.07
N ALA A 95 8.64 2.36 12.00
CA ALA A 95 9.79 3.19 11.65
C ALA A 95 10.50 2.55 10.45
N VAL A 96 10.70 3.34 9.39
CA VAL A 96 11.33 2.88 8.14
C VAL A 96 12.41 3.85 7.68
N ARG A 97 13.38 3.32 6.95
CA ARG A 97 14.50 4.06 6.37
C ARG A 97 14.84 3.52 4.99
N ALA A 98 15.09 4.43 4.05
CA ALA A 98 15.67 4.10 2.77
C ALA A 98 17.15 3.73 2.91
N THR A 99 17.56 2.66 2.25
CA THR A 99 18.94 2.17 2.22
C THR A 99 19.22 1.47 0.89
N THR A 100 20.36 0.80 0.79
CA THR A 100 20.73 -0.02 -0.37
C THR A 100 20.89 -1.46 0.07
N ASP A 101 20.43 -2.40 -0.76
CA ASP A 101 20.70 -3.82 -0.58
C ASP A 101 22.14 -4.18 -0.97
N ASP A 102 22.46 -5.48 -0.88
CA ASP A 102 23.80 -6.01 -1.19
C ASP A 102 24.16 -5.89 -2.69
N HIS A 103 23.18 -5.60 -3.55
CA HIS A 103 23.33 -5.36 -4.98
C HIS A 103 23.33 -3.86 -5.34
N GLY A 104 23.34 -2.97 -4.33
CA GLY A 104 23.31 -1.52 -4.51
C GLY A 104 21.95 -0.98 -4.96
N GLN A 105 20.89 -1.79 -4.94
CA GLN A 105 19.53 -1.35 -5.27
C GLN A 105 18.90 -0.67 -4.07
N ARG A 106 18.13 0.39 -4.32
CA ARG A 106 17.44 1.12 -3.26
C ARG A 106 16.31 0.26 -2.69
N VAL A 107 16.30 0.09 -1.37
CA VAL A 107 15.26 -0.62 -0.62
C VAL A 107 14.79 0.23 0.56
N VAL A 108 13.60 -0.04 1.08
CA VAL A 108 13.08 0.60 2.29
C VAL A 108 12.96 -0.47 3.38
N ARG A 109 13.78 -0.35 4.43
CA ARG A 109 13.77 -1.29 5.56
C ARG A 109 13.10 -0.64 6.75
N GLY A 110 12.38 -1.42 7.53
CA GLY A 110 11.73 -0.92 8.72
C GLY A 110 11.43 -1.97 9.76
N VAL A 111 10.79 -1.47 10.81
CA VAL A 111 10.44 -2.21 11.99
C VAL A 111 9.03 -1.79 12.39
N ILE A 112 8.16 -2.77 12.60
CA ILE A 112 6.78 -2.60 13.07
C ILE A 112 6.72 -3.10 14.51
N ALA A 113 6.07 -2.36 15.39
CA ALA A 113 5.84 -2.72 16.78
C ALA A 113 4.34 -2.67 17.08
N ASP A 114 3.80 -3.67 17.78
CA ASP A 114 2.42 -3.65 18.23
C ASP A 114 2.30 -2.86 19.54
N ILE A 115 1.62 -1.72 19.48
CA ILE A 115 1.42 -0.81 20.61
C ILE A 115 -0.03 -0.81 21.10
N SER A 116 -0.86 -1.77 20.67
CA SER A 116 -2.29 -1.85 20.98
C SER A 116 -2.57 -1.92 22.48
N ALA A 117 -1.67 -2.53 23.25
CA ALA A 117 -1.77 -2.60 24.71
C ALA A 117 -1.46 -1.28 25.43
N ILE A 118 -0.84 -0.31 24.74
CA ILE A 118 -0.31 0.93 25.33
C ILE A 118 -1.14 2.13 24.87
N VAL A 119 -1.54 2.15 23.60
CA VAL A 119 -2.23 3.30 22.98
C VAL A 119 -3.45 2.80 22.22
N ALA A 120 -4.63 3.31 22.57
CA ALA A 120 -5.86 3.00 21.86
C ALA A 120 -5.77 3.38 20.37
N ALA A 121 -6.30 2.53 19.49
CA ALA A 121 -6.32 2.76 18.06
C ALA A 121 -7.19 3.98 17.71
N PRO A 122 -6.70 4.94 16.88
CA PRO A 122 -7.53 5.98 16.29
C PRO A 122 -8.72 5.43 15.51
N ASP A 123 -9.75 6.26 15.29
CA ASP A 123 -10.84 5.94 14.38
C ASP A 123 -10.37 5.82 12.92
N ARG A 124 -11.15 5.10 12.12
CA ARG A 124 -10.84 4.85 10.71
C ARG A 124 -10.73 6.16 9.94
N ASP A 125 -9.87 6.16 8.92
CA ASP A 125 -9.72 7.28 7.99
C ASP A 125 -11.00 7.43 7.14
N PRO A 126 -11.75 8.54 7.28
CA PRO A 126 -13.01 8.76 6.55
C PRO A 126 -12.83 8.72 5.03
N MET A 127 -11.64 9.07 4.52
CA MET A 127 -11.34 9.01 3.09
C MET A 127 -11.25 7.57 2.59
N THR A 128 -10.59 6.71 3.36
CA THR A 128 -10.45 5.28 3.04
C THR A 128 -11.82 4.60 3.05
N GLU A 129 -12.66 4.93 4.04
CA GLU A 129 -14.05 4.46 4.09
C GLU A 129 -14.87 4.95 2.89
N HIS A 130 -14.75 6.23 2.53
CA HIS A 130 -15.48 6.82 1.40
C HIS A 130 -15.19 6.14 0.06
N LEU A 131 -13.91 5.82 -0.21
CA LEU A 131 -13.50 5.16 -1.44
C LEU A 131 -14.10 3.75 -1.55
N SER A 132 -14.00 2.96 -0.48
CA SER A 132 -14.54 1.60 -0.46
C SER A 132 -16.07 1.58 -0.67
N ALA A 133 -16.81 2.51 -0.05
CA ALA A 133 -18.27 2.56 -0.12
C ALA A 133 -18.83 2.95 -1.50
N ARG A 134 -18.03 3.62 -2.35
CA ARG A 134 -18.47 4.12 -3.67
C ARG A 134 -17.98 3.27 -4.84
N THR A 135 -17.12 2.28 -4.60
CA THR A 135 -16.58 1.43 -5.66
C THR A 135 -17.69 0.53 -6.20
N PRO A 136 -18.03 0.60 -7.50
CA PRO A 136 -19.01 -0.31 -8.10
C PRO A 136 -18.58 -1.78 -7.96
N ARG A 137 -19.55 -2.70 -7.95
CA ARG A 137 -19.22 -4.13 -7.92
C ARG A 137 -18.38 -4.53 -9.13
N GLY A 138 -17.34 -5.32 -8.89
CA GLY A 138 -16.39 -5.75 -9.94
C GLY A 138 -15.39 -4.68 -10.38
N HIS A 139 -15.43 -3.49 -9.78
CA HIS A 139 -14.39 -2.47 -9.94
C HIS A 139 -13.42 -2.52 -8.75
N GLY A 140 -12.22 -1.99 -8.96
CA GLY A 140 -11.37 -1.51 -7.89
C GLY A 140 -11.26 0.01 -7.94
N SER A 141 -10.97 0.61 -6.79
CA SER A 141 -10.71 2.05 -6.67
C SER A 141 -9.40 2.30 -5.93
N ALA A 142 -8.68 3.33 -6.33
CA ALA A 142 -7.45 3.76 -5.69
C ALA A 142 -7.27 5.28 -5.71
N LEU A 143 -6.63 5.82 -4.66
CA LEU A 143 -5.91 7.08 -4.79
C LEU A 143 -4.48 6.82 -5.24
N MET A 144 -4.04 7.57 -6.24
CA MET A 144 -2.69 7.55 -6.78
C MET A 144 -1.98 8.88 -6.49
N ASP A 145 -0.77 8.81 -5.95
CA ASP A 145 0.15 9.95 -5.93
C ASP A 145 0.80 10.08 -7.32
N LEU A 146 0.58 11.19 -8.02
CA LEU A 146 1.04 11.34 -9.41
C LEU A 146 2.55 11.53 -9.52
N GLY A 147 3.23 11.97 -8.43
CA GLY A 147 4.68 12.10 -8.41
C GLY A 147 5.40 10.75 -8.39
N THR A 148 4.88 9.79 -7.62
CA THR A 148 5.43 8.43 -7.48
C THR A 148 4.71 7.40 -8.35
N THR A 149 3.53 7.72 -8.89
CA THR A 149 2.55 6.80 -9.53
C THR A 149 2.03 5.69 -8.61
N LEU A 150 2.27 5.78 -7.30
CA LEU A 150 1.87 4.76 -6.33
C LEU A 150 0.40 4.90 -5.93
N MET A 151 -0.31 3.76 -5.92
CA MET A 151 -1.64 3.63 -5.37
C MET A 151 -1.57 3.38 -3.85
N HIS A 152 -2.23 4.21 -3.04
CA HIS A 152 -2.04 4.19 -1.57
C HIS A 152 -3.34 4.10 -0.75
N SER A 153 -4.50 4.24 -1.38
CA SER A 153 -5.81 4.02 -0.76
C SER A 153 -6.62 3.11 -1.67
N PHE A 154 -6.23 1.84 -1.71
CA PHE A 154 -6.63 0.83 -2.68
C PHE A 154 -7.76 -0.04 -2.13
N SER A 155 -8.75 -0.37 -2.96
CA SER A 155 -9.86 -1.27 -2.63
C SER A 155 -10.19 -2.12 -3.85
N CYS A 156 -10.01 -3.45 -3.77
CA CYS A 156 -10.26 -4.36 -4.89
C CYS A 156 -10.66 -5.77 -4.41
N CYS A 157 -11.73 -5.89 -3.63
CA CYS A 157 -12.09 -7.14 -2.94
C CYS A 157 -12.95 -8.11 -3.77
N GLU A 158 -13.63 -7.67 -4.82
CA GLU A 158 -14.70 -8.46 -5.44
C GLU A 158 -14.32 -9.22 -6.73
N ASP A 159 -13.16 -8.95 -7.35
CA ASP A 159 -12.71 -9.68 -8.55
C ASP A 159 -11.52 -10.62 -8.25
N PRO A 160 -11.72 -11.95 -8.30
CA PRO A 160 -10.65 -12.93 -8.06
C PRO A 160 -9.45 -12.77 -8.98
N ARG A 161 -9.63 -12.25 -10.20
CA ARG A 161 -8.55 -12.02 -11.17
C ARG A 161 -7.60 -10.92 -10.70
N MET A 162 -8.09 -10.01 -9.85
CA MET A 162 -7.31 -8.92 -9.27
C MET A 162 -6.66 -9.32 -7.94
N ALA A 163 -6.98 -10.51 -7.39
CA ALA A 163 -6.36 -11.00 -6.18
C ALA A 163 -4.84 -11.18 -6.32
N LEU A 164 -4.33 -11.48 -7.52
CA LEU A 164 -2.89 -11.57 -7.80
C LEU A 164 -2.17 -10.24 -7.60
N TRP A 165 -2.85 -9.10 -7.81
CA TRP A 165 -2.28 -7.77 -7.58
C TRP A 165 -1.92 -7.56 -6.11
N ARG A 166 -2.51 -8.32 -5.19
CA ARG A 166 -2.13 -8.24 -3.76
C ARG A 166 -0.70 -8.66 -3.49
N HIS A 167 -0.16 -9.52 -4.34
CA HIS A 167 1.10 -10.20 -4.12
C HIS A 167 2.12 -9.97 -5.24
N ARG A 168 1.69 -9.41 -6.37
CA ARG A 168 2.52 -9.15 -7.56
C ARG A 168 2.10 -7.87 -8.25
N ASN A 169 3.06 -7.05 -8.69
CA ASN A 169 2.72 -5.92 -9.55
C ASN A 169 2.37 -6.40 -10.96
N PRO A 170 1.35 -5.83 -11.60
CA PRO A 170 1.04 -6.15 -12.99
C PRO A 170 2.18 -5.69 -13.90
N GLN A 171 2.53 -6.54 -14.84
CA GLN A 171 3.31 -6.15 -15.99
C GLN A 171 2.40 -5.42 -16.98
N ILE A 172 2.91 -4.37 -17.61
CA ILE A 172 2.19 -3.60 -18.62
C ILE A 172 2.73 -3.98 -20.00
N HIS A 173 1.84 -4.21 -20.96
CA HIS A 173 2.25 -4.54 -22.31
C HIS A 173 3.10 -3.39 -22.90
N PRO A 174 4.29 -3.66 -23.48
CA PRO A 174 5.20 -2.61 -23.93
C PRO A 174 4.59 -1.58 -24.90
N ALA A 175 3.70 -2.03 -25.78
CA ALA A 175 3.01 -1.15 -26.74
C ALA A 175 2.01 -0.17 -26.08
N ASP A 176 1.60 -0.39 -24.82
CA ASP A 176 0.66 0.49 -24.12
C ASP A 176 1.38 1.56 -23.28
N MET A 177 2.70 1.49 -23.15
CA MET A 177 3.50 2.40 -22.32
C MET A 177 3.40 3.87 -22.73
N MET A 178 3.41 4.16 -24.05
CA MET A 178 3.26 5.54 -24.53
C MET A 178 1.89 6.11 -24.21
N GLY A 179 0.83 5.29 -24.29
CA GLY A 179 -0.53 5.69 -23.92
C GLY A 179 -0.63 5.98 -22.42
N LEU A 180 -0.02 5.14 -21.59
CA LEU A 180 0.04 5.35 -20.15
C LEU A 180 0.77 6.66 -19.78
N LEU A 181 1.92 6.93 -20.40
CA LEU A 181 2.66 8.18 -20.17
C LEU A 181 1.85 9.41 -20.55
N GLN A 182 1.08 9.34 -21.64
CA GLN A 182 0.19 10.42 -22.05
C GLN A 182 -0.91 10.67 -21.02
N VAL A 183 -1.52 9.60 -20.49
CA VAL A 183 -2.55 9.68 -19.44
C VAL A 183 -1.97 10.32 -18.17
N LEU A 184 -0.77 9.91 -17.75
CA LEU A 184 -0.10 10.50 -16.59
C LEU A 184 0.17 11.99 -16.81
N ALA A 185 0.59 12.39 -18.01
CA ALA A 185 0.79 13.79 -18.38
C ALA A 185 -0.53 14.59 -18.36
N ASP A 186 -1.64 14.00 -18.81
CA ASP A 186 -2.96 14.62 -18.74
C ASP A 186 -3.41 14.85 -17.29
N LEU A 187 -3.24 13.83 -16.42
CA LEU A 187 -3.56 13.93 -15.00
C LEU A 187 -2.69 14.96 -14.28
N ALA A 188 -1.39 15.00 -14.57
CA ALA A 188 -0.47 16.00 -14.03
C ALA A 188 -0.85 17.42 -14.46
N ALA A 189 -1.43 17.58 -15.65
CA ALA A 189 -1.99 18.83 -16.14
C ALA A 189 -3.45 19.08 -15.69
N ASN A 190 -3.91 18.35 -14.68
CA ASN A 190 -5.24 18.44 -14.08
C ASN A 190 -6.39 18.20 -15.09
N ARG A 191 -6.18 17.32 -16.08
CA ARG A 191 -7.21 16.85 -17.01
C ARG A 191 -7.66 15.42 -16.67
N PRO A 192 -8.97 15.15 -16.53
CA PRO A 192 -9.47 13.79 -16.43
C PRO A 192 -9.11 12.97 -17.67
N ALA A 193 -8.87 11.68 -17.49
CA ALA A 193 -8.46 10.78 -18.55
C ALA A 193 -9.11 9.40 -18.39
N GLN A 194 -9.24 8.67 -19.48
CA GLN A 194 -9.61 7.26 -19.49
C GLN A 194 -8.56 6.49 -20.27
N PHE A 195 -8.28 5.27 -19.85
CA PHE A 195 -7.35 4.41 -20.58
C PHE A 195 -7.74 2.95 -20.51
N ALA A 196 -7.23 2.21 -21.49
CA ALA A 196 -7.23 0.76 -21.49
C ALA A 196 -5.78 0.33 -21.70
N LEU A 197 -5.29 -0.58 -20.85
CA LEU A 197 -3.98 -1.18 -21.03
C LEU A 197 -4.07 -2.68 -20.83
N ARG A 198 -3.16 -3.40 -21.46
CA ARG A 198 -3.01 -4.84 -21.29
C ARG A 198 -2.08 -5.11 -20.13
N ILE A 199 -2.56 -5.86 -19.15
CA ILE A 199 -1.76 -6.37 -18.03
C ILE A 199 -1.66 -7.90 -18.03
N ARG A 200 -0.65 -8.40 -17.33
CA ARG A 200 -0.54 -9.78 -16.85
C ARG A 200 0.24 -9.80 -15.55
N PHE A 201 0.04 -10.84 -14.73
CA PHE A 201 0.78 -10.99 -13.47
C PHE A 201 1.90 -12.02 -13.57
N VAL A 202 1.85 -12.88 -14.58
CA VAL A 202 2.84 -13.91 -14.87
C VAL A 202 3.22 -13.87 -16.35
N ASP A 203 4.50 -14.12 -16.66
CA ASP A 203 5.01 -14.00 -18.04
C ASP A 203 4.34 -14.95 -19.05
N GLU A 204 3.82 -16.06 -18.57
CA GLU A 204 3.20 -17.12 -19.38
C GLU A 204 1.70 -16.89 -19.58
N GLU A 205 1.09 -15.97 -18.83
CA GLU A 205 -0.34 -15.66 -18.92
C GLU A 205 -0.66 -14.79 -20.13
N SER A 206 -1.87 -14.99 -20.66
CA SER A 206 -2.44 -14.11 -21.66
C SER A 206 -2.67 -12.71 -21.09
N TRP A 207 -2.41 -11.70 -21.92
CA TRP A 207 -2.73 -10.32 -21.61
C TRP A 207 -4.24 -10.14 -21.37
N THR A 208 -4.59 -9.47 -20.28
CA THR A 208 -5.97 -9.06 -19.95
C THR A 208 -6.08 -7.55 -20.02
N THR A 209 -7.17 -7.02 -20.57
CA THR A 209 -7.39 -5.57 -20.61
C THR A 209 -7.87 -5.06 -19.26
N LEU A 210 -7.10 -4.14 -18.66
CA LEU A 210 -7.51 -3.27 -17.57
C LEU A 210 -8.04 -1.96 -18.17
N ARG A 211 -9.26 -1.58 -17.82
CA ARG A 211 -9.78 -0.24 -18.07
C ARG A 211 -9.71 0.59 -16.80
N ALA A 212 -9.50 1.89 -16.98
CA ALA A 212 -9.55 2.83 -15.87
C ALA A 212 -10.09 4.19 -16.30
N ALA A 213 -10.82 4.81 -15.38
CA ALA A 213 -11.21 6.21 -15.39
C ALA A 213 -10.47 6.95 -14.29
N CYS A 214 -9.82 8.05 -14.65
CA CYS A 214 -8.91 8.79 -13.79
C CYS A 214 -9.35 10.23 -13.67
N VAL A 215 -9.48 10.70 -12.43
CA VAL A 215 -9.86 12.08 -12.13
C VAL A 215 -8.78 12.70 -11.25
N PRO A 216 -8.08 13.75 -11.70
CA PRO A 216 -7.10 14.43 -10.86
C PRO A 216 -7.81 15.14 -9.70
N LEU A 217 -7.16 15.16 -8.55
CA LEU A 217 -7.69 15.78 -7.34
C LEU A 217 -6.95 17.09 -7.06
N ALA A 218 -7.72 18.17 -6.98
CA ALA A 218 -7.22 19.48 -6.60
C ALA A 218 -6.98 19.59 -5.08
N ASN A 219 -6.13 20.52 -4.67
CA ASN A 219 -5.90 20.94 -3.28
C ASN A 219 -5.12 19.97 -2.38
N TYR A 220 -4.42 18.99 -2.94
CA TYR A 220 -3.43 18.20 -2.21
C TYR A 220 -2.05 18.85 -2.30
N SER A 221 -1.25 18.75 -1.23
CA SER A 221 0.13 19.24 -1.21
C SER A 221 1.03 18.50 -2.20
N ARG A 222 0.70 17.24 -2.51
CA ARG A 222 1.27 16.45 -3.61
C ARG A 222 0.16 16.14 -4.62
N PRO A 223 0.37 16.30 -5.94
CA PRO A 223 -0.67 15.99 -6.95
C PRO A 223 -1.19 14.55 -6.81
N GLN A 224 -2.51 14.39 -6.69
CA GLN A 224 -3.18 13.10 -6.56
C GLN A 224 -4.18 12.87 -7.70
N ALA A 225 -4.54 11.62 -7.94
CA ALA A 225 -5.68 11.25 -8.77
C ALA A 225 -6.51 10.13 -8.13
N ASN A 226 -7.83 10.18 -8.32
CA ASN A 226 -8.71 9.06 -8.08
C ASN A 226 -8.75 8.17 -9.33
N ILE A 227 -8.57 6.88 -9.14
CA ILE A 227 -8.55 5.85 -10.18
C ILE A 227 -9.69 4.87 -9.89
N ASP A 228 -10.63 4.76 -10.81
CA ASP A 228 -11.63 3.69 -10.85
C ASP A 228 -11.25 2.75 -11.99
N PHE A 229 -11.10 1.45 -11.71
CA PHE A 229 -10.56 0.50 -12.68
C PHE A 229 -11.27 -0.86 -12.62
N TRP A 230 -11.26 -1.59 -13.74
CA TRP A 230 -11.85 -2.93 -13.83
C TRP A 230 -11.18 -3.74 -14.94
N LEU A 231 -11.28 -5.07 -14.85
CA LEU A 231 -10.83 -5.96 -15.90
C LEU A 231 -11.97 -6.28 -16.87
N GLU A 232 -11.72 -6.12 -18.17
CA GLU A 232 -12.68 -6.57 -19.17
C GLU A 232 -12.94 -8.08 -19.04
N PRO A 233 -14.15 -8.56 -19.34
CA PRO A 233 -14.40 -9.99 -19.49
C PRO A 233 -13.45 -10.59 -20.53
N ALA A 234 -12.97 -11.81 -20.30
CA ALA A 234 -12.28 -12.55 -21.36
C ALA A 234 -13.28 -12.79 -22.50
N ASN A 235 -12.91 -12.39 -23.72
CA ASN A 235 -13.66 -12.71 -24.93
C ASN A 235 -13.54 -14.19 -25.29
#